data_AF-A0A3B8XPR9-F1
#
_entry.id   AF-A0A3B8XPR9-F1
#
_cell.length_a   1.000
_cell.length_b   1.000
_cell.length_c   1.000
_cell.angle_alpha   90.00
_cell.angle_beta   90.00
_cell.angle_gamma   90.00
#
_symmetry.space_group_name_H-M   'P 1'
#
loop_
_entity.id
_entity.type
_entity.pdbx_description
1 polymer ?
#
loop_
_entity_poly.entity_id
_entity_poly.type
_entity_poly.pdbx_seq_one_letter_code
_entity_poly.pdbx_strand_id
1 'polypeptide(L)'
;MCLLFGIAVAGIPFTAETARAQEVPECIDSDTDGNPQATAAWWSRRSAEEKKYISELPCEQRFIPLVCIFLWEPDMRGCTNRGVAEYRADKACTAEGHALLSEAHSACKERFKKSFTPPFPG
;
A
#
# COMPACT_ATOMS: atom_id res chain seq x y z
N MET A 1 8.47 -61.63 -26.95
CA MET A 1 8.18 -60.43 -27.74
C MET A 1 6.89 -59.81 -27.22
N CYS A 2 7.00 -58.76 -26.40
CA CYS A 2 6.54 -57.37 -26.68
C CYS A 2 5.24 -57.11 -25.89
N LEU A 3 5.04 -56.03 -25.13
CA LEU A 3 5.78 -54.81 -24.83
C LEU A 3 5.27 -54.29 -23.47
N LEU A 4 6.20 -53.94 -22.58
CA LEU A 4 6.00 -53.06 -21.43
C LEU A 4 5.61 -51.67 -21.93
N PHE A 5 4.57 -51.01 -21.40
CA PHE A 5 4.48 -49.55 -21.25
C PHE A 5 3.25 -49.21 -20.37
N GLY A 6 3.37 -49.42 -19.06
CA GLY A 6 2.49 -48.78 -18.08
C GLY A 6 3.10 -47.43 -17.74
N ILE A 7 2.57 -46.34 -18.32
CA ILE A 7 2.99 -44.98 -18.00
C ILE A 7 2.53 -44.68 -16.58
N ALA A 8 3.46 -44.72 -15.63
CA ALA A 8 3.26 -44.18 -14.30
C ALA A 8 3.15 -42.66 -14.43
N VAL A 9 1.93 -42.13 -14.29
CA VAL A 9 1.71 -40.70 -14.13
C VAL A 9 2.30 -40.33 -12.77
N ALA A 10 3.55 -39.87 -12.78
CA ALA A 10 4.17 -39.26 -11.63
C ALA A 10 3.32 -38.05 -11.24
N GLY A 11 2.57 -38.19 -10.14
CA GLY A 11 1.85 -37.10 -9.53
C GLY A 11 2.84 -36.04 -9.09
N ILE A 12 2.99 -34.99 -9.90
CA ILE A 12 3.67 -33.78 -9.49
C ILE A 12 2.84 -33.24 -8.32
N PRO A 13 3.38 -33.13 -7.10
CA PRO A 13 2.69 -32.42 -6.05
C PRO A 13 2.68 -30.95 -6.50
N PHE A 14 1.58 -30.52 -7.11
CA PHE A 14 1.24 -29.11 -7.14
C PHE A 14 1.08 -28.71 -5.68
N THR A 15 2.14 -28.15 -5.09
CA THR A 15 2.01 -27.30 -3.92
C THR A 15 1.27 -26.07 -4.41
N ALA A 16 -0.06 -26.19 -4.47
CA ALA A 16 -0.93 -25.04 -4.42
C ALA A 16 -0.68 -24.45 -3.03
N GLU A 17 0.30 -23.55 -2.93
CA GLU A 17 0.29 -22.54 -1.88
C GLU A 17 -1.09 -21.90 -2.01
N THR A 18 -1.99 -22.29 -1.13
CA THR A 18 -3.26 -21.61 -0.95
C THR A 18 -2.86 -20.16 -0.69
N ALA A 19 -3.05 -19.28 -1.68
CA ALA A 19 -2.84 -17.87 -1.52
C ALA A 19 -3.68 -17.46 -0.32
N ARG A 20 -3.04 -17.34 0.86
CA ARG A 20 -3.75 -17.00 2.08
C ARG A 20 -4.31 -15.61 1.83
N ALA A 21 -5.61 -15.46 2.04
CA ALA A 21 -6.23 -14.15 1.99
C ALA A 21 -5.47 -13.26 2.98
N GLN A 22 -4.75 -12.26 2.46
CA GLN A 22 -4.08 -11.28 3.30
C GLN A 22 -5.13 -10.62 4.20
N GLU A 23 -4.90 -10.62 5.51
CA GLU A 23 -5.82 -10.03 6.48
C GLU A 23 -5.93 -8.51 6.26
N VAL A 24 -7.04 -7.92 6.70
CA VAL A 24 -7.20 -6.45 6.69
C VAL A 24 -6.16 -5.88 7.67
N PRO A 25 -5.29 -4.95 7.24
CA PRO A 25 -4.31 -4.38 8.13
C PRO A 25 -4.99 -3.51 9.20
N GLU A 26 -4.37 -3.40 10.38
CA GLU A 26 -4.87 -2.56 11.48
C GLU A 26 -5.09 -1.10 11.04
N CYS A 27 -5.90 -0.33 11.79
CA CYS A 27 -6.16 1.09 11.55
C CYS A 27 -6.84 1.44 10.20
N ILE A 28 -7.38 0.46 9.46
CA ILE A 28 -8.21 0.73 8.27
C ILE A 28 -9.65 1.10 8.68
N ASP A 29 -10.17 0.46 9.72
CA ASP A 29 -11.45 0.81 10.34
C ASP A 29 -11.25 1.86 11.43
N SER A 30 -12.19 2.80 11.55
CA SER A 30 -12.29 3.67 12.72
C SER A 30 -12.93 2.91 13.88
N ASP A 31 -12.34 3.00 15.06
CA ASP A 31 -12.80 2.31 16.28
C ASP A 31 -14.25 2.65 16.71
N THR A 32 -14.79 3.77 16.23
CA THR A 32 -16.07 4.32 16.70
C THR A 32 -17.31 3.88 15.90
N ASP A 33 -17.20 3.62 14.59
CA ASP A 33 -18.34 3.37 13.68
C ASP A 33 -18.02 2.35 12.56
N GLY A 34 -17.00 1.51 12.74
CA GLY A 34 -16.56 0.55 11.73
C GLY A 34 -17.65 -0.45 11.34
N ASN A 35 -17.67 -0.83 10.05
CA ASN A 35 -18.42 -2.00 9.56
C ASN A 35 -17.39 -3.05 9.08
N PRO A 36 -16.92 -3.95 9.97
CA PRO A 36 -15.83 -4.87 9.66
C PRO A 36 -16.13 -5.79 8.48
N GLN A 37 -17.40 -6.12 8.25
CA GLN A 37 -17.81 -6.94 7.11
C GLN A 37 -17.67 -6.17 5.79
N ALA A 38 -18.10 -4.90 5.76
CA ALA A 38 -17.92 -4.04 4.60
C ALA A 38 -16.44 -3.79 4.31
N THR A 39 -15.62 -3.59 5.35
CA THR A 39 -14.18 -3.39 5.21
C THR A 39 -13.48 -4.65 4.72
N ALA A 40 -13.81 -5.83 5.26
CA ALA A 40 -13.31 -7.09 4.75
C ALA A 40 -13.70 -7.33 3.28
N ALA A 41 -14.94 -7.01 2.89
CA ALA A 41 -15.42 -7.13 1.51
C ALA A 41 -14.78 -6.08 0.57
N TRP A 42 -14.49 -4.89 1.06
CA TRP A 42 -13.72 -3.88 0.33
C TRP A 42 -12.27 -4.34 0.12
N TRP A 43 -11.63 -4.83 1.19
CA TRP A 43 -10.25 -5.31 1.17
C TRP A 43 -10.06 -6.53 0.27
N SER A 44 -11.00 -7.48 0.28
CA SER A 44 -10.92 -8.69 -0.53
C SER A 44 -10.86 -8.40 -2.03
N ARG A 45 -11.45 -7.29 -2.47
CA ARG A 45 -11.47 -6.80 -3.87
C ARG A 45 -10.21 -6.05 -4.27
N ARG A 46 -9.24 -5.83 -3.37
CA ARG A 46 -7.99 -5.13 -3.68
C ARG A 46 -6.99 -6.03 -4.38
N SER A 47 -6.27 -5.47 -5.35
CA SER A 47 -5.17 -6.14 -6.03
C SER A 47 -4.01 -6.39 -5.05
N ALA A 48 -3.10 -7.32 -5.40
CA ALA A 48 -1.91 -7.55 -4.58
C ALA A 48 -1.05 -6.29 -4.43
N GLU A 49 -0.98 -5.47 -5.48
CA GLU A 49 -0.25 -4.20 -5.47
C GLU A 49 -0.91 -3.18 -4.53
N GLU A 50 -2.23 -3.01 -4.60
CA GLU A 50 -2.97 -2.13 -3.71
C GLU A 50 -2.77 -2.55 -2.25
N LYS A 51 -2.90 -3.85 -1.96
CA LYS A 51 -2.73 -4.39 -0.60
C LYS A 51 -1.31 -4.20 -0.08
N LYS A 52 -0.30 -4.30 -0.96
CA LYS A 52 1.11 -4.04 -0.62
C LYS A 52 1.28 -2.61 -0.11
N TYR A 53 0.91 -1.62 -0.92
CA TYR A 53 1.14 -0.20 -0.57
C TYR A 53 0.35 0.24 0.66
N ILE A 54 -0.84 -0.32 0.88
CA ILE A 54 -1.62 -0.06 2.10
C ILE A 54 -0.93 -0.68 3.33
N SER A 55 -0.53 -1.95 3.27
CA SER A 55 -0.07 -2.68 4.45
C SER A 55 1.33 -2.27 4.91
N GLU A 56 2.20 -1.94 3.97
CA GLU A 56 3.61 -1.58 4.24
C GLU A 56 3.77 -0.15 4.78
N LEU A 57 2.73 0.70 4.72
CA LEU A 57 2.74 2.02 5.34
C LEU A 57 2.30 1.98 6.81
N PRO A 58 2.84 2.89 7.66
CA PRO A 58 2.35 3.07 9.02
C PRO A 58 0.92 3.62 9.01
N CYS A 59 0.15 3.37 10.08
CA CYS A 59 -1.29 3.65 10.15
C CYS A 59 -1.66 5.07 9.72
N GLU A 60 -0.90 6.08 10.15
CA GLU A 60 -1.15 7.50 9.87
C GLU A 60 -0.95 7.86 8.39
N GLN A 61 -0.34 6.98 7.60
CA GLN A 61 -0.08 7.15 6.17
C GLN A 61 -0.92 6.21 5.31
N ARG A 62 -1.63 5.23 5.89
CA ARG A 62 -2.41 4.24 5.13
C ARG A 62 -3.54 4.85 4.31
N PHE A 63 -4.06 6.02 4.68
CA PHE A 63 -5.04 6.74 3.88
C PHE A 63 -4.51 7.18 2.50
N ILE A 64 -3.19 7.35 2.35
CA ILE A 64 -2.57 7.83 1.11
C ILE A 64 -2.85 6.87 -0.06
N PRO A 65 -2.50 5.57 0.02
CA PRO A 65 -2.85 4.62 -1.04
C PRO A 65 -4.36 4.45 -1.18
N LEU A 66 -5.18 4.64 -0.13
CA LEU A 66 -6.65 4.63 -0.28
C LEU A 66 -7.15 5.76 -1.18
N VAL A 67 -6.57 6.96 -1.05
CA VAL A 67 -6.87 8.09 -1.92
C VAL A 67 -6.41 7.80 -3.35
N CYS A 68 -5.21 7.23 -3.56
CA CYS A 68 -4.73 6.84 -4.89
C CYS A 68 -5.70 5.85 -5.59
N ILE A 69 -6.21 4.87 -4.85
CA ILE A 69 -7.21 3.91 -5.34
C ILE A 69 -8.52 4.61 -5.67
N PHE A 70 -9.00 5.49 -4.78
CA PHE A 70 -10.23 6.25 -5.00
C PHE A 70 -10.15 7.15 -6.24
N LEU A 71 -8.97 7.69 -6.55
CA LEU A 71 -8.71 8.50 -7.73
C LEU A 71 -8.41 7.67 -9.00
N TRP A 72 -8.46 6.34 -8.92
CA TRP A 72 -8.11 5.42 -10.01
C TRP A 72 -6.72 5.69 -10.62
N GLU A 73 -5.75 5.99 -9.76
CA GLU A 73 -4.39 6.29 -10.20
C GLU A 73 -3.75 5.08 -10.89
N PRO A 74 -3.29 5.21 -12.16
CA PRO A 74 -2.70 4.10 -12.89
C PRO A 74 -1.30 3.74 -12.40
N ASP A 75 -0.58 4.70 -11.82
CA ASP A 75 0.72 4.50 -11.18
C ASP A 75 0.56 4.56 -9.65
N MET A 76 0.14 3.43 -9.08
CA MET A 76 -0.08 3.30 -7.64
C MET A 76 1.19 3.59 -6.83
N ARG A 77 2.36 3.17 -7.32
CA ARG A 77 3.65 3.42 -6.66
C ARG A 77 3.97 4.91 -6.65
N GLY A 78 3.93 5.55 -7.81
CA GLY A 78 4.22 6.97 -7.96
C GLY A 78 3.27 7.85 -7.17
N CYS A 79 1.96 7.55 -7.23
CA CYS A 79 0.97 8.25 -6.42
C CYS A 79 1.26 8.12 -4.92
N THR A 80 1.51 6.90 -4.44
CA THR A 80 1.75 6.66 -3.01
C THR A 80 3.03 7.35 -2.54
N ASN A 81 4.14 7.22 -3.28
CA ASN A 81 5.40 7.85 -2.93
C ASN A 81 5.29 9.39 -2.88
N ARG A 82 4.59 9.99 -3.84
CA ARG A 82 4.33 11.45 -3.85
C ARG A 82 3.48 11.86 -2.66
N GLY A 83 2.40 11.15 -2.38
CA GLY A 83 1.54 11.44 -1.22
C GLY A 83 2.30 11.32 0.10
N VAL A 84 3.16 10.31 0.25
CA VAL A 84 4.01 10.14 1.44
C VAL A 84 5.03 11.27 1.56
N ALA A 85 5.63 11.70 0.45
CA ALA A 85 6.54 12.84 0.43
C ALA A 85 5.84 14.11 0.92
N GLU A 86 4.64 14.40 0.41
CA GLU A 86 3.85 15.56 0.83
C GLU A 86 3.48 15.48 2.31
N TYR A 87 2.93 14.35 2.77
CA TYR A 87 2.54 14.16 4.17
C TYR A 87 3.72 14.37 5.13
N ARG A 88 4.86 13.74 4.85
CA ARG A 88 6.03 13.82 5.73
C ARG A 88 6.66 15.21 5.69
N ALA A 89 6.70 15.86 4.53
CA ALA A 89 7.14 17.24 4.39
C ALA A 89 6.25 18.20 5.19
N ASP A 90 4.92 18.05 5.10
CA ASP A 90 3.98 18.87 5.88
C ASP A 90 4.23 18.74 7.38
N LYS A 91 4.33 17.50 7.87
CA LYS A 91 4.58 17.22 9.29
C LYS A 91 5.92 17.77 9.76
N ALA A 92 6.99 17.59 8.99
CA ALA A 92 8.32 18.10 9.33
C ALA A 92 8.35 19.63 9.37
N CYS A 93 7.83 20.28 8.32
CA CYS A 93 7.85 21.74 8.22
C CYS A 93 6.92 22.42 9.23
N THR A 94 5.80 21.80 9.61
CA THR A 94 4.97 22.28 10.71
C THR A 94 5.67 22.11 12.06
N ALA A 95 6.45 21.03 12.27
CA ALA A 95 7.24 20.85 13.48
C ALA A 95 8.39 21.89 13.61
N GLU A 96 8.89 22.42 12.48
CA GLU A 96 9.82 23.57 12.45
C GLU A 96 9.13 24.91 12.76
N GLY A 97 7.81 24.93 13.01
CA GLY A 97 7.06 26.13 13.37
C GLY A 97 6.57 26.94 12.16
N HIS A 98 6.71 26.44 10.94
CA HIS A 98 6.17 27.11 9.76
C HIS A 98 4.65 26.91 9.66
N ALA A 99 3.90 28.00 9.55
CA ALA A 99 2.46 27.94 9.35
C ALA A 99 2.12 27.28 8.00
N LEU A 100 1.12 26.38 7.98
CA LEU A 100 0.83 25.48 6.86
C LEU A 100 0.66 26.17 5.50
N LEU A 101 0.09 27.37 5.48
CA LEU A 101 -0.16 28.14 4.24
C LEU A 101 0.87 29.25 4.01
N SER A 102 2.00 29.23 4.70
CA SER A 102 3.06 30.24 4.56
C SER A 102 4.05 29.90 3.45
N GLU A 103 4.67 30.92 2.88
CA GLU A 103 5.78 30.74 1.94
C GLU A 103 6.95 29.97 2.57
N ALA A 104 7.22 30.19 3.86
CA ALA A 104 8.26 29.47 4.59
C ALA A 104 7.99 27.95 4.65
N HIS A 105 6.72 27.56 4.84
CA HIS A 105 6.32 26.14 4.84
C HIS A 105 6.50 25.53 3.44
N SER A 106 6.01 26.19 2.39
CA SER A 106 6.22 25.76 1.01
C SER A 106 7.71 25.60 0.64
N ALA A 107 8.54 26.57 1.01
CA ALA A 107 9.97 26.51 0.77
C ALA A 107 10.65 25.38 1.56
N CYS A 108 10.20 25.12 2.79
CA CYS A 108 10.66 23.98 3.58
C CYS A 108 10.30 22.65 2.90
N LYS A 109 9.07 22.49 2.41
CA LYS A 109 8.64 21.27 1.71
C LYS A 109 9.49 20.97 0.49
N GLU A 110 9.79 21.98 -0.32
CA GLU A 110 10.62 21.82 -1.52
C GLU A 110 12.07 21.44 -1.16
N ARG A 111 12.60 21.88 -0.02
CA ARG A 111 13.89 21.40 0.48
C ARG A 111 13.80 19.96 0.96
N PHE A 112 12.78 19.62 1.75
CA PHE A 112 12.57 18.27 2.28
C PHE A 112 12.48 17.23 1.16
N LYS A 113 11.71 17.51 0.10
CA LYS A 113 11.51 16.59 -1.03
C LYS A 113 12.81 16.26 -1.77
N LYS A 114 13.84 17.11 -1.74
CA LYS A 114 15.13 16.86 -2.40
C LYS A 114 15.96 15.77 -1.72
N SER A 115 15.80 15.59 -0.42
CA SER A 115 16.47 14.53 0.36
C SER A 115 15.54 13.38 0.73
N PHE A 116 14.28 13.45 0.32
CA PHE A 116 13.28 12.43 0.61
C PHE A 116 13.64 11.10 -0.08
N THR A 117 13.66 10.04 0.70
CA THR A 117 13.78 8.67 0.20
C THR A 117 12.38 8.03 0.14
N PRO A 118 11.89 7.65 -1.05
CA PRO A 118 10.59 7.03 -1.20
C PRO A 118 10.51 5.69 -0.45
N PRO A 119 9.37 5.37 0.18
CA PRO A 119 9.18 4.07 0.84
C PRO A 119 9.13 2.91 -0.14
N PHE A 120 8.69 3.13 -1.39
CA PHE A 120 8.54 2.09 -2.39
C PHE A 120 9.50 2.32 -3.57
N PRO A 121 10.64 1.60 -3.62
CA PRO A 121 11.64 1.81 -4.66
C PRO A 121 11.23 1.32 -6.06
N GLY A 122 12.02 1.82 -7.02
CA GLY A 122 11.98 1.62 -8.48
C GLY A 122 12.21 0.18 -8.93
#